data_AF-A0A2V9H4P3-F1
#
_entry.id   AF-A0A2V9H4P3-F1
#
_cell.length_a   1.000
_cell.length_b   1.000
_cell.length_c   1.000
_cell.angle_alpha   90.00
_cell.angle_beta   90.00
_cell.angle_gamma   90.00
#
_symmetry.space_group_name_H-M   'P 1'
#
loop_
_entity.id
_entity.type
_entity.pdbx_description
1 polymer ?
#
loop_
_entity_poly.entity_id
_entity_poly.type
_entity_poly.pdbx_seq_one_letter_code
_entity_poly.pdbx_strand_id
1 'polypeptide(L)'
;MNNELGKKRGHSRHLANGQFTGSALSSLRGQRGSEVSQGEVTNISDGGFCMVATHPLQISALLQGRLRLARIPAEIPTLVQVRWAERVRSGRRYRIGLQYVI
;
A
#
# COMPACT_ATOMS: atom_id res chain seq x y z
N MET A 1 -34.59 5.62 15.71
CA MET A 1 -33.84 6.89 15.84
C MET A 1 -32.36 6.56 15.95
N ASN A 2 -31.58 7.11 15.01
CA ASN A 2 -30.13 7.35 14.99
C ASN A 2 -29.18 6.18 15.30
N ASN A 3 -28.87 5.39 14.26
CA ASN A 3 -27.65 4.58 14.22
C ASN A 3 -26.49 5.52 13.86
N GLU A 4 -25.61 5.84 14.80
CA GLU A 4 -24.38 6.54 14.47
C GLU A 4 -23.60 5.71 13.45
N LEU A 5 -23.41 6.27 12.25
CA LEU A 5 -22.54 5.74 11.22
C LEU A 5 -21.11 5.76 11.75
N GLY A 6 -20.76 4.74 12.54
CA GLY A 6 -19.47 4.59 13.19
C GLY A 6 -18.36 4.83 12.18
N LYS A 7 -17.47 5.78 12.49
CA LYS A 7 -16.31 6.11 11.66
C LYS A 7 -15.55 4.82 11.39
N LYS A 8 -15.71 4.24 10.19
CA LYS A 8 -15.04 3.00 9.75
C LYS A 8 -13.50 3.09 9.72
N ARG A 9 -12.92 4.24 10.09
CA ARG A 9 -11.50 4.57 9.94
C ARG A 9 -10.93 5.02 11.29
N GLY A 10 -9.89 4.32 11.74
CA GLY A 10 -9.15 4.66 12.96
C GLY A 10 -8.15 5.82 12.81
N HIS A 11 -7.74 6.17 11.58
CA HIS A 11 -6.74 7.21 11.32
C HIS A 11 -7.15 8.17 10.19
N SER A 12 -6.87 9.45 10.39
CA SER A 12 -6.96 10.49 9.36
C SER A 12 -5.94 10.21 8.24
N ARG A 13 -6.30 10.51 6.98
CA ARG A 13 -5.40 10.36 5.83
C ARG A 13 -4.98 11.73 5.32
N HIS A 14 -3.71 11.85 5.01
CA HIS A 14 -3.08 13.05 4.47
C HIS A 14 -2.63 12.76 3.04
N LEU A 15 -2.84 13.73 2.14
CA LEU A 15 -2.25 13.65 0.81
C LEU A 15 -0.73 13.56 0.95
N ALA A 16 -0.14 12.63 0.22
CA ALA A 16 1.28 12.39 0.25
C ALA A 16 1.73 12.03 -1.16
N ASN A 17 2.83 12.66 -1.58
CA ASN A 17 3.48 12.36 -2.86
C ASN A 17 4.75 11.56 -2.54
N GLY A 18 4.92 10.42 -3.19
CA GLY A 18 6.03 9.53 -2.93
C GLY A 18 6.02 8.29 -3.80
N GLN A 19 6.93 7.37 -3.51
CA GLN A 19 6.99 6.07 -4.13
C GLN A 19 7.16 4.97 -3.09
N PHE A 20 6.55 3.83 -3.35
CA PHE A 20 6.86 2.60 -2.67
C PHE A 20 7.39 1.60 -3.68
N THR A 21 8.51 0.95 -3.33
CA THR A 21 9.09 -0.15 -4.10
C THR A 21 9.35 -1.30 -3.14
N GLY A 22 8.83 -2.48 -3.43
CA GLY A 22 8.98 -3.65 -2.58
C GLY A 22 8.60 -4.93 -3.29
N SER A 23 8.87 -6.05 -2.65
CA SER A 23 8.50 -7.36 -3.16
C SER A 23 7.66 -8.10 -2.13
N ALA A 24 6.77 -8.97 -2.59
CA ALA A 24 6.05 -9.87 -1.69
C ALA A 24 7.05 -10.77 -0.94
N LEU A 25 6.88 -10.92 0.37
CA LEU A 25 7.60 -11.93 1.11
C LEU A 25 7.09 -13.29 0.65
N SER A 26 8.00 -14.13 0.19
CA SER A 26 7.68 -15.52 -0.11
C SER A 26 7.23 -16.19 1.20
N SER A 27 5.97 -16.62 1.25
CA SER A 27 5.56 -17.57 2.27
C SER A 27 6.39 -18.84 2.07
N LEU A 28 6.99 -19.33 3.14
CA LEU A 28 7.86 -20.51 3.14
C LEU A 28 7.31 -21.63 2.21
N ARG A 29 8.19 -22.07 1.29
CA ARG A 29 8.08 -23.12 0.24
C ARG A 29 7.86 -22.60 -1.19
N GLY A 30 8.98 -22.37 -1.88
CA GLY A 30 9.11 -22.71 -3.30
C GLY A 30 8.66 -21.67 -4.34
N GLN A 31 8.16 -20.50 -3.96
CA GLN A 31 7.85 -19.46 -4.95
C GLN A 31 9.14 -18.76 -5.43
N ARG A 32 9.53 -19.07 -6.67
CA ARG A 32 10.61 -18.39 -7.40
C ARG A 32 10.24 -16.92 -7.61
N GLY A 33 11.14 -16.02 -7.22
CA GLY A 33 11.18 -14.62 -7.67
C GLY A 33 9.93 -13.83 -7.29
N SER A 34 9.95 -13.20 -6.12
CA SER A 34 8.94 -12.20 -5.83
C SER A 34 9.19 -10.97 -6.71
N GLU A 35 8.29 -10.72 -7.66
CA GLU A 35 8.38 -9.60 -8.57
C GLU A 35 8.38 -8.29 -7.79
N VAL A 36 9.32 -7.39 -8.13
CA VAL A 36 9.38 -6.07 -7.51
C VAL A 36 8.17 -5.27 -7.98
N SER A 37 7.34 -4.92 -7.01
CA SER A 37 6.18 -4.05 -7.16
C SER A 37 6.59 -2.60 -6.89
N GLN A 38 6.18 -1.70 -7.78
CA GLN A 38 6.41 -0.26 -7.63
C GLN A 38 5.10 0.51 -7.82
N GLY A 39 4.89 1.55 -7.02
CA GLY A 39 3.73 2.41 -7.14
C GLY A 39 3.94 3.82 -6.59
N GLU A 40 3.15 4.75 -7.09
CA GLU A 40 3.09 6.14 -6.62
C GLU A 40 2.20 6.22 -5.39
N VAL A 41 2.73 6.74 -4.29
CA VAL A 41 1.95 6.98 -3.06
C VAL A 41 1.07 8.19 -3.27
N THR A 42 -0.21 8.07 -2.89
CA THR A 42 -1.24 9.12 -3.08
C THR A 42 -1.77 9.69 -1.76
N ASN A 43 -1.73 8.90 -0.69
CA ASN A 43 -2.04 9.35 0.66
C ASN A 43 -1.43 8.41 1.70
N ILE A 44 -1.27 8.91 2.92
CA ILE A 44 -0.69 8.22 4.07
C ILE A 44 -1.50 8.51 5.33
N SER A 45 -1.42 7.60 6.29
CA SER A 45 -1.95 7.70 7.66
C SER A 45 -1.05 6.88 8.59
N ASP A 46 -1.24 6.97 9.90
CA ASP A 46 -0.45 6.20 10.87
C ASP A 46 -0.62 4.68 10.71
N GLY A 47 -1.75 4.23 10.13
CA GLY A 47 -2.02 2.82 9.89
C GLY A 47 -1.54 2.29 8.53
N GLY A 48 -1.12 3.14 7.60
CA GLY A 48 -0.72 2.72 6.25
C GLY A 48 -0.96 3.78 5.18
N PHE A 49 -0.84 3.38 3.91
CA PHE A 49 -0.89 4.30 2.77
C PHE A 49 -1.65 3.71 1.58
N CYS A 50 -1.99 4.56 0.63
CA CYS A 50 -2.49 4.13 -0.68
C CYS A 50 -1.45 4.40 -1.75
N MET A 51 -1.34 3.48 -2.70
CA MET A 51 -0.55 3.69 -3.90
C MET A 51 -1.33 3.40 -5.19
N VAL A 52 -0.79 3.90 -6.31
CA VAL A 52 -1.22 3.56 -7.66
C VAL A 52 -0.10 2.81 -8.37
N ALA A 53 -0.41 1.63 -8.91
CA ALA A 53 0.53 0.76 -9.62
C ALA A 53 -0.03 0.29 -10.96
N THR A 54 0.83 -0.26 -11.83
CA THR A 54 0.46 -0.79 -13.14
C THR A 54 -0.10 -2.21 -13.08
N HIS A 55 0.27 -2.98 -12.05
CA HIS A 55 -0.18 -4.35 -11.83
C HIS A 55 -1.00 -4.45 -10.52
N PRO A 56 -2.00 -5.34 -10.46
CA PRO A 56 -2.71 -5.61 -9.22
C PRO A 56 -1.78 -6.36 -8.25
N LEU A 57 -1.97 -6.14 -6.95
CA LEU A 57 -1.31 -6.94 -5.92
C LEU A 57 -2.31 -7.84 -5.22
N GLN A 58 -1.85 -9.04 -4.86
CA GLN A 58 -2.67 -10.02 -4.18
C GLN A 58 -3.10 -9.50 -2.79
N ILE A 59 -4.40 -9.55 -2.52
CA ILE A 59 -4.94 -9.20 -1.20
C ILE A 59 -4.32 -10.11 -0.13
N SER A 60 -4.01 -9.52 1.02
CA SER A 60 -3.32 -10.15 2.16
C SER A 60 -1.86 -10.49 1.95
N ALA A 61 -1.27 -10.24 0.76
CA ALA A 61 0.16 -10.39 0.56
C ALA A 61 0.94 -9.43 1.48
N LEU A 62 2.01 -9.94 2.09
CA LEU A 62 2.97 -9.13 2.84
C LEU A 62 4.05 -8.65 1.88
N LEU A 63 4.30 -7.34 1.85
CA LEU A 63 5.32 -6.73 1.02
C LEU A 63 6.39 -6.12 1.93
N GLN A 64 7.65 -6.44 1.66
CA GLN A 64 8.79 -5.76 2.27
C GLN A 64 9.42 -4.83 1.23
N GLY A 65 9.66 -3.57 1.60
CA GLY A 65 10.17 -2.58 0.67
C GLY A 65 10.65 -1.29 1.30
N ARG A 66 10.80 -0.27 0.45
CA ARG A 66 11.22 1.09 0.80
C ARG A 66 10.10 2.06 0.44
N LEU A 67 9.70 2.88 1.41
CA LEU A 67 8.81 4.02 1.22
C LEU A 67 9.63 5.30 1.16
N ARG A 68 9.46 6.06 0.07
CA ARG A 68 10.08 7.36 -0.16
C ARG A 68 9.00 8.41 -0.26
N LEU A 69 9.11 9.49 0.51
CA LEU A 69 8.16 10.61 0.50
C LEU A 69 8.88 11.87 -0.01
N ALA A 70 8.25 12.61 -0.93
CA ALA A 70 8.92 13.67 -1.69
C ALA A 70 9.57 14.79 -0.84
N ARG A 71 9.11 14.99 0.40
CA ARG A 71 9.60 16.03 1.33
C ARG A 71 10.44 15.47 2.48
N ILE A 72 10.72 14.17 2.47
CA ILE A 72 11.48 13.50 3.52
C ILE A 72 12.70 12.84 2.85
N PRO A 73 13.93 13.29 3.14
CA PRO A 73 15.14 12.75 2.52
C PRO A 73 15.55 11.43 3.19
N ALA A 74 14.61 10.48 3.31
CA ALA A 74 14.83 9.18 3.90
C ALA A 74 14.08 8.09 3.12
N GLU A 75 14.71 6.92 3.00
CA GLU A 75 14.04 5.71 2.52
C GLU A 75 13.62 4.87 3.72
N ILE A 76 12.33 4.86 4.01
CA ILE A 76 11.78 4.19 5.20
C ILE A 76 11.63 2.69 4.87
N PRO A 77 12.43 1.78 5.46
CA PRO A 77 12.15 0.35 5.33
C PRO A 77 10.79 0.06 5.93
N THR A 78 9.94 -0.59 5.14
CA THR A 78 8.50 -0.69 5.41
C THR A 78 8.03 -2.10 5.14
N LEU A 79 7.33 -2.69 6.10
CA LEU A 79 6.58 -3.93 5.96
C LEU A 79 5.08 -3.61 5.94
N VAL A 80 4.37 -4.05 4.90
CA VAL A 80 2.94 -3.77 4.73
C VAL A 80 2.17 -4.99 4.26
N GLN A 81 0.88 -5.04 4.60
CA GLN A 81 -0.07 -5.98 4.05
C GLN A 81 -1.01 -5.30 3.05
N VAL A 82 -1.26 -5.94 1.91
CA VAL A 82 -2.29 -5.52 0.95
C VAL A 82 -3.67 -5.74 1.55
N ARG A 83 -4.49 -4.69 1.66
CA ARG A 83 -5.85 -4.77 2.21
C ARG A 83 -6.93 -4.77 1.13
N TRP A 84 -6.68 -4.11 0.01
CA TRP A 84 -7.56 -4.08 -1.15
C TRP A 84 -6.80 -3.61 -2.38
N ALA A 85 -7.27 -4.03 -3.56
CA ALA A 85 -6.76 -3.59 -4.86
C ALA A 85 -7.95 -3.38 -5.80
N GLU A 86 -8.05 -2.19 -6.38
CA GLU A 86 -9.16 -1.77 -7.24
C GLU A 86 -8.63 -1.19 -8.54
N ARG A 87 -9.21 -1.60 -9.67
CA ARG A 87 -8.84 -1.05 -10.98
C ARG A 87 -9.38 0.38 -11.13
N VAL A 88 -8.55 1.29 -11.61
CA VAL A 88 -8.96 2.66 -11.95
C VAL A 88 -9.74 2.64 -13.27
N ARG A 89 -10.95 3.20 -13.28
CA ARG A 89 -11.88 3.15 -14.44
C ARG A 89 -11.30 3.68 -15.75
N SER A 90 -10.40 4.65 -15.70
CA SER A 90 -9.82 5.32 -16.87
C SER A 90 -8.48 4.75 -17.35
N GLY A 91 -8.05 3.56 -16.89
CA GLY A 91 -6.79 3.00 -17.38
C GLY A 91 -6.44 1.58 -16.93
N ARG A 92 -5.20 1.17 -17.28
CA ARG A 92 -4.55 -0.07 -16.81
C ARG A 92 -3.77 0.17 -15.51
N ARG A 93 -4.37 0.90 -14.57
CA ARG A 93 -3.77 1.22 -13.28
C ARG A 93 -4.66 0.72 -12.14
N TYR A 94 -4.04 0.40 -11.01
CA TYR A 94 -4.68 -0.13 -9.83
C TYR A 94 -4.42 0.78 -8.64
N ARG A 95 -5.48 1.14 -7.91
CA ARG A 95 -5.36 1.74 -6.57
C ARG A 95 -5.27 0.61 -5.56
N ILE A 96 -4.31 0.71 -4.66
CA ILE A 96 -4.00 -0.35 -3.71
C ILE A 96 -3.91 0.27 -2.32
N GLY A 97 -4.63 -0.33 -1.37
CA GLY A 97 -4.56 0.02 0.04
C GLY A 97 -3.58 -0.89 0.77
N LEU A 98 -2.61 -0.28 1.44
CA LEU A 98 -1.57 -0.96 2.20
C LEU A 98 -1.70 -0.57 3.68
N GLN A 99 -1.55 -1.56 4.56
CA GLN A 99 -1.55 -1.37 6.01
C GLN A 99 -0.15 -1.72 6.56
N TYR A 100 0.41 -0.90 7.44
CA TYR A 100 1.66 -1.22 8.10
C TYR A 100 1.50 -2.48 8.97
N VAL A 101 2.53 -3.31 8.99
CA VAL A 101 2.67 -4.43 9.92
C VAL A 101 3.72 -4.02 10.94
N ILE A 102 3.25 -3.55 12.08
CA ILE A 102 4.02 -3.01 13.20
C ILE A 102 3.50 -3.62 14.50
#